data_AF-A0A971ZV01-F1
#
_entry.id   AF-A0A971ZV01-F1
#
_cell.length_a   1.000
_cell.length_b   1.000
_cell.length_c   1.000
_cell.angle_alpha   90.00
_cell.angle_beta   90.00
_cell.angle_gamma   90.00
#
_symmetry.space_group_name_H-M   'P 1'
#
loop_
_entity.id
_entity.type
_entity.pdbx_description
1 polymer ?
#
loop_
_entity_poly.entity_id
_entity_poly.type
_entity_poly.pdbx_seq_one_letter_code
_entity_poly.pdbx_strand_id
1 'polypeptide(L)'
;MRRELASLIVLAFLLSVVEPLPAADIVVDIQHPAASDDTGDGSPEKPFKSIRAAFGRATPGDTVLVMPGDYGAKMDLHKSGEKDKPIVVRSAVPHEARIAGFDVAPWNRNNSFLRIEGFTFAPGETQGAGIDISLGDHIDIVGNRFIRCGIGGGRIRKGSEDVSQARHIRIAYNYMTDMAIAISIAGHDFTIESNEIFSLKLRGPGDADHARLFGIGHTVRYNYFHGTQPANIGKAHVDIVQFFDQNGDILRDLTVHDNVFFDFHQMFMATALKAEPHAANMTFTRNIASSPWGAWGVCAAGIPGVKVFNNTFHDIIWYGTGISRQRGEGVIQNNIYSKINQAVQIDQGATAVCDHNLIFQAKPGDAGKDNLVDVDPKMVDPAGGNFRLAPDSPAIGAGVGKVAIGALDYPNVYYVDPRHPGAADDGFGYAGRPYRTIAAAMAVARKGETILLRGGTYREAIVPAATAAGVVIQPMKDQEPVVISGADLIAGWTKTGDMWSAPLAAKPTAVLCDGAPWTGFTYDEDKKQLVMTGAEDPRLHTFEAVVRERAIDLTNVRGLTIRNVRTAHTAGDPVASGEDNHITLE
;
A
#
# COMPACT_ATOMS: atom_id res chain seq x y z
N MET A 1 44.60 -46.33 -57.81
CA MET A 1 44.23 -44.90 -57.74
C MET A 1 42.88 -44.71 -58.43
N ARG A 2 41.81 -44.59 -57.65
CA ARG A 2 40.52 -43.96 -57.99
C ARG A 2 39.70 -43.98 -56.69
N ARG A 3 39.61 -42.82 -56.03
CA ARG A 3 38.68 -42.58 -54.92
C ARG A 3 37.70 -41.53 -55.42
N GLU A 4 36.43 -41.89 -55.46
CA GLU A 4 35.32 -40.99 -55.74
C GLU A 4 35.08 -40.08 -54.52
N LEU A 5 34.96 -38.78 -54.76
CA LEU A 5 34.53 -37.78 -53.78
C LEU A 5 33.00 -37.73 -53.77
N ALA A 6 32.41 -37.88 -52.59
CA ALA A 6 31.01 -37.57 -52.32
C ALA A 6 30.88 -36.08 -51.95
N SER A 7 29.96 -35.39 -52.61
CA SER A 7 29.58 -34.00 -52.34
C SER A 7 28.84 -33.87 -51.00
N LEU A 8 29.25 -32.92 -50.16
CA LEU A 8 28.51 -32.47 -48.98
C LEU A 8 28.04 -31.03 -49.22
N ILE A 9 26.73 -30.84 -49.42
CA ILE A 9 26.10 -29.51 -49.46
C ILE A 9 25.79 -29.12 -48.01
N VAL A 10 26.45 -28.08 -47.50
CA VAL A 10 26.13 -27.46 -46.20
C VAL A 10 25.23 -26.26 -46.48
N LEU A 11 23.95 -26.38 -46.13
CA LEU A 11 22.98 -25.29 -46.17
C LEU A 11 23.09 -24.51 -44.85
N ALA A 12 23.68 -23.32 -44.89
CA ALA A 12 23.77 -22.43 -43.73
C ALA A 12 22.44 -21.69 -43.53
N PHE A 13 21.67 -22.05 -42.50
CA PHE A 13 20.57 -21.23 -41.99
C PHE A 13 21.17 -20.02 -41.24
N LEU A 14 21.02 -18.81 -41.78
CA LEU A 14 21.21 -17.59 -40.99
C LEU A 14 20.02 -17.47 -40.03
N LEU A 15 20.22 -17.87 -38.78
CA LEU A 15 19.39 -17.44 -37.66
C LEU A 15 19.74 -15.98 -37.35
N SER A 16 18.89 -15.04 -37.77
CA SER A 16 18.90 -13.68 -37.24
C SER A 16 18.54 -13.75 -35.76
N VAL A 17 19.51 -13.60 -34.87
CA VAL A 17 19.24 -13.28 -33.47
C VAL A 17 18.64 -11.88 -33.46
N VAL A 18 17.30 -11.81 -33.36
CA VAL A 18 16.62 -10.55 -33.05
C VAL A 18 16.94 -10.31 -31.58
N GLU A 19 17.86 -9.38 -31.31
CA GLU A 19 18.06 -8.88 -29.96
C GLU A 19 16.71 -8.33 -29.46
N PRO A 20 16.25 -8.68 -28.25
CA PRO A 20 15.05 -8.09 -27.70
C PRO A 20 15.24 -6.58 -27.67
N LEU A 21 14.29 -5.83 -28.25
CA LEU A 21 14.28 -4.38 -28.15
C LEU A 21 14.39 -3.98 -26.67
N PRO A 22 15.16 -2.93 -26.34
CA PRO A 22 15.18 -2.42 -24.98
C PRO A 22 13.75 -2.04 -24.56
N ALA A 23 13.43 -2.22 -23.29
CA ALA A 23 12.18 -1.74 -22.70
C ALA A 23 11.94 -0.29 -23.14
N ALA A 24 10.83 -0.06 -23.84
CA ALA A 24 10.51 1.25 -24.41
C ALA A 24 9.36 1.92 -23.66
N ASP A 25 9.48 3.23 -23.47
CA ASP A 25 8.35 4.07 -23.08
C ASP A 25 7.50 4.36 -24.33
N ILE A 26 6.28 3.83 -24.36
CA ILE A 26 5.28 4.05 -25.40
C ILE A 26 4.37 5.19 -24.92
N VAL A 27 4.60 6.39 -25.46
CA VAL A 27 3.93 7.62 -25.03
C VAL A 27 2.50 7.69 -25.56
N VAL A 28 1.59 8.04 -24.65
CA VAL A 28 0.20 8.39 -24.94
C VAL A 28 -0.05 9.83 -24.51
N ASP A 29 -0.41 10.70 -25.45
CA ASP A 29 -0.75 12.09 -25.14
C ASP A 29 -1.95 12.52 -25.97
N ILE A 30 -3.13 12.57 -25.34
CA ILE A 30 -4.37 12.97 -26.01
C ILE A 30 -4.37 14.44 -26.46
N GLN A 31 -3.51 15.26 -25.87
CA GLN A 31 -3.41 16.70 -26.10
C GLN A 31 -2.31 17.05 -27.12
N HIS A 32 -1.40 16.11 -27.42
CA HIS A 32 -0.31 16.38 -28.35
C HIS A 32 -0.83 16.55 -29.79
N PRO A 33 -0.42 17.62 -30.52
CA PRO A 33 -0.98 17.94 -31.83
C PRO A 33 -0.68 16.89 -32.91
N ALA A 34 0.39 16.11 -32.75
CA ALA A 34 0.75 15.00 -33.64
C ALA A 34 0.21 13.63 -33.18
N ALA A 35 -0.56 13.58 -32.08
CA ALA A 35 -1.08 12.32 -31.55
C ALA A 35 -2.05 11.64 -32.51
N SER A 36 -1.83 10.36 -32.78
CA SER A 36 -2.63 9.58 -33.71
C SER A 36 -2.63 8.11 -33.34
N ASP A 37 -3.81 7.48 -33.37
CA ASP A 37 -3.92 6.03 -33.16
C ASP A 37 -3.52 5.24 -34.42
N ASP A 38 -3.63 5.86 -35.59
CA ASP A 38 -3.34 5.22 -36.88
C ASP A 38 -1.87 5.38 -37.30
N THR A 39 -1.27 6.52 -36.95
CA THR A 39 0.07 6.93 -37.43
C THR A 39 1.04 7.30 -36.32
N GLY A 40 0.61 7.27 -35.05
CA GLY A 40 1.52 7.40 -33.91
C GLY A 40 2.44 6.19 -33.83
N ASP A 41 3.70 6.43 -33.50
CA ASP A 41 4.70 5.37 -33.27
C ASP A 41 5.02 5.17 -31.79
N GLY A 42 4.44 5.99 -30.91
CA GLY A 42 4.64 5.93 -29.46
C GLY A 42 5.85 6.73 -28.98
N SER A 43 6.55 7.44 -29.87
CA SER A 43 7.57 8.42 -29.47
C SER A 43 6.93 9.69 -28.87
N PRO A 44 7.69 10.49 -28.09
CA PRO A 44 7.26 11.83 -27.66
C PRO A 44 6.81 12.74 -28.81
N GLU A 45 7.41 12.62 -30.01
CA GLU A 45 7.10 13.45 -31.17
C GLU A 45 5.84 12.99 -31.92
N LYS A 46 5.53 11.69 -31.89
CA LYS A 46 4.36 11.07 -32.51
C LYS A 46 3.68 10.07 -31.57
N PRO A 47 3.14 10.55 -30.45
CA PRO A 47 2.54 9.67 -29.45
C PRO A 47 1.25 9.05 -29.97
N PHE A 48 0.81 7.98 -29.31
CA PHE A 48 -0.55 7.48 -29.50
C PHE A 48 -1.57 8.44 -28.87
N LYS A 49 -2.78 8.49 -29.43
CA LYS A 49 -3.86 9.33 -28.89
C LYS A 49 -4.63 8.62 -27.78
N SER A 50 -4.72 7.29 -27.83
CA SER A 50 -5.40 6.46 -26.84
C SER A 50 -4.48 5.44 -26.17
N ILE A 51 -4.78 5.14 -24.90
CA ILE A 51 -4.12 4.07 -24.13
C ILE A 51 -4.32 2.72 -24.82
N ARG A 52 -5.47 2.51 -25.47
CA ARG A 52 -5.79 1.29 -26.22
C ARG A 52 -4.82 1.04 -27.36
N ALA A 53 -4.51 2.06 -28.18
CA ALA A 53 -3.58 1.91 -29.29
C ALA A 53 -2.17 1.58 -28.80
N ALA A 54 -1.67 2.32 -27.80
CA ALA A 54 -0.35 2.08 -27.21
C ALA A 54 -0.22 0.71 -26.55
N PHE A 55 -1.21 0.31 -25.74
CA PHE A 55 -1.22 -1.02 -25.12
C PHE A 55 -1.29 -2.14 -26.18
N GLY A 56 -2.02 -1.89 -27.28
CA GLY A 56 -2.03 -2.73 -28.47
C GLY A 56 -0.65 -2.92 -29.12
N ARG A 57 0.31 -2.04 -28.84
CA ARG A 57 1.71 -2.15 -29.30
C ARG A 57 2.68 -2.73 -28.27
N ALA A 58 2.41 -2.56 -26.98
CA ALA A 58 3.27 -3.01 -25.88
C ALA A 58 3.62 -4.51 -25.91
N THR A 59 4.84 -4.81 -25.50
CA THR A 59 5.45 -6.13 -25.34
C THR A 59 6.06 -6.27 -23.93
N PRO A 60 6.39 -7.49 -23.46
CA PRO A 60 6.94 -7.67 -22.11
C PRO A 60 8.14 -6.76 -21.80
N GLY A 61 8.03 -5.97 -20.73
CA GLY A 61 9.03 -5.00 -20.28
C GLY A 61 8.75 -3.56 -20.69
N ASP A 62 7.83 -3.32 -21.64
CA ASP A 62 7.47 -1.97 -22.06
C ASP A 62 6.63 -1.22 -21.02
N THR A 63 6.77 0.11 -21.03
CA THR A 63 5.91 1.01 -20.27
C THR A 63 5.02 1.81 -21.21
N VAL A 64 3.70 1.67 -21.09
CA VAL A 64 2.73 2.61 -21.66
C VAL A 64 2.68 3.83 -20.74
N LEU A 65 3.35 4.90 -21.15
CA LEU A 65 3.50 6.15 -20.40
C LEU A 65 2.41 7.14 -20.81
N VAL A 66 1.48 7.41 -19.89
CA VAL A 66 0.25 8.16 -20.19
C VAL A 66 0.34 9.58 -19.65
N MET A 67 0.36 10.56 -20.55
CA MET A 67 0.44 11.99 -20.21
C MET A 67 -0.86 12.49 -19.56
N PRO A 68 -0.83 13.60 -18.80
CA PRO A 68 -2.02 14.24 -18.23
C PRO A 68 -3.17 14.38 -19.22
N GLY A 69 -4.39 14.00 -18.82
CA GLY A 69 -5.56 14.03 -19.69
C GLY A 69 -6.72 13.17 -19.21
N ASP A 70 -7.89 13.33 -19.84
CA ASP A 70 -9.05 12.46 -19.65
C ASP A 70 -9.15 11.48 -20.82
N TYR A 71 -8.93 10.20 -20.52
CA TYR A 71 -8.91 9.11 -21.49
C TYR A 71 -10.26 8.38 -21.59
N GLY A 72 -11.28 8.89 -20.93
CA GLY A 72 -12.67 8.49 -21.13
C GLY A 72 -12.99 7.09 -20.60
N ALA A 73 -13.61 6.27 -21.45
CA ALA A 73 -14.27 5.03 -21.06
C ALA A 73 -13.31 3.92 -20.61
N LYS A 74 -13.89 2.91 -19.95
CA LYS A 74 -13.21 1.71 -19.50
C LYS A 74 -12.59 0.94 -20.69
N MET A 75 -11.46 0.27 -20.48
CA MET A 75 -10.83 -0.56 -21.52
C MET A 75 -10.17 -1.85 -21.00
N ASP A 76 -10.02 -2.82 -21.90
CA ASP A 76 -9.45 -4.14 -21.60
C ASP A 76 -7.92 -4.14 -21.67
N LEU A 77 -7.28 -4.62 -20.60
CA LEU A 77 -5.87 -5.01 -20.59
C LEU A 77 -5.77 -6.51 -20.89
N HIS A 78 -5.61 -6.82 -22.17
CA HIS A 78 -5.70 -8.18 -22.72
C HIS A 78 -4.36 -8.76 -23.21
N LYS A 79 -3.24 -8.20 -22.75
CA LYS A 79 -1.89 -8.70 -23.02
C LYS A 79 -1.21 -9.14 -21.73
N SER A 80 -0.07 -9.81 -21.89
CA SER A 80 0.78 -10.27 -20.80
C SER A 80 2.15 -9.64 -20.87
N GLY A 81 2.71 -9.30 -19.72
CA GLY A 81 4.15 -9.25 -19.56
C GLY A 81 4.73 -10.65 -19.35
N GLU A 82 5.99 -10.68 -18.94
CA GLU A 82 6.68 -11.88 -18.48
C GLU A 82 7.17 -11.68 -17.05
N LYS A 83 7.53 -12.77 -16.39
CA LYS A 83 8.24 -12.72 -15.12
C LYS A 83 9.47 -11.81 -15.27
N ASP A 84 9.66 -10.89 -14.33
CA ASP A 84 10.73 -9.89 -14.30
C ASP A 84 10.68 -8.84 -15.45
N LYS A 85 9.69 -8.92 -16.35
CA LYS A 85 9.43 -7.97 -17.44
C LYS A 85 7.92 -7.68 -17.56
N PRO A 86 7.30 -7.10 -16.53
CA PRO A 86 5.88 -6.76 -16.61
C PRO A 86 5.64 -5.71 -17.70
N ILE A 87 4.44 -5.69 -18.28
CA ILE A 87 3.99 -4.50 -19.01
C ILE A 87 3.49 -3.51 -17.97
N VAL A 88 4.04 -2.30 -17.98
CA VAL A 88 3.65 -1.22 -17.07
C VAL A 88 2.71 -0.27 -17.81
N VAL A 89 1.57 0.06 -17.23
CA VAL A 89 0.71 1.15 -17.66
C VAL A 89 0.75 2.19 -16.55
N ARG A 90 1.30 3.38 -16.84
CA ARG A 90 1.67 4.37 -15.82
C ARG A 90 1.24 5.77 -16.24
N SER A 91 0.65 6.53 -15.32
CA SER A 91 0.49 7.98 -15.49
C SER A 91 1.85 8.65 -15.37
N ALA A 92 2.24 9.45 -16.37
CA ALA A 92 3.52 10.15 -16.44
C ALA A 92 3.68 11.12 -15.27
N VAL A 93 2.65 11.94 -15.02
CA VAL A 93 2.51 12.73 -13.80
C VAL A 93 1.49 12.00 -12.90
N PRO A 94 1.85 11.62 -11.66
CA PRO A 94 0.94 10.90 -10.78
C PRO A 94 -0.41 11.60 -10.64
N HIS A 95 -1.46 10.81 -10.88
CA HIS A 95 -2.89 11.12 -10.74
C HIS A 95 -3.47 12.06 -11.78
N GLU A 96 -2.69 12.53 -12.75
CA GLU A 96 -3.16 13.45 -13.80
C GLU A 96 -3.69 12.76 -15.06
N ALA A 97 -3.37 11.49 -15.30
CA ALA A 97 -4.12 10.67 -16.26
C ALA A 97 -5.40 10.13 -15.60
N ARG A 98 -6.55 10.53 -16.15
CA ARG A 98 -7.88 10.20 -15.66
C ARG A 98 -8.55 9.23 -16.62
N ILE A 99 -9.16 8.17 -16.10
CA ILE A 99 -9.91 7.19 -16.90
C ILE A 99 -11.06 6.60 -16.08
N ALA A 100 -12.10 6.12 -16.75
CA ALA A 100 -13.20 5.42 -16.09
C ALA A 100 -12.78 4.07 -15.49
N GLY A 101 -11.88 3.33 -16.15
CA GLY A 101 -11.36 2.08 -15.58
C GLY A 101 -10.57 1.14 -16.49
N PHE A 102 -10.13 0.02 -15.92
CA PHE A 102 -9.55 -1.12 -16.63
C PHE A 102 -10.27 -2.44 -16.33
N ASP A 103 -10.52 -3.23 -17.37
CA ASP A 103 -10.86 -4.65 -17.25
C ASP A 103 -9.58 -5.47 -17.47
N VAL A 104 -9.08 -6.10 -16.41
CA VAL A 104 -7.77 -6.77 -16.38
C VAL A 104 -7.97 -8.26 -16.52
N ALA A 105 -7.29 -8.84 -17.51
CA ALA A 105 -7.41 -10.25 -17.85
C ALA A 105 -8.87 -10.75 -17.98
N PRO A 106 -9.76 -10.03 -18.71
CA PRO A 106 -11.20 -10.31 -18.72
C PRO A 106 -11.56 -11.69 -19.32
N TRP A 107 -10.73 -12.18 -20.25
CA TRP A 107 -11.05 -13.37 -21.06
C TRP A 107 -10.04 -14.51 -20.93
N ASN A 108 -8.81 -14.20 -20.52
CA ASN A 108 -7.69 -15.14 -20.58
C ASN A 108 -6.74 -14.95 -19.39
N ARG A 109 -6.50 -16.03 -18.64
CA ARG A 109 -5.54 -16.06 -17.52
C ARG A 109 -4.10 -15.78 -17.95
N ASN A 110 -3.77 -16.00 -19.22
CA ASN A 110 -2.43 -15.72 -19.73
C ASN A 110 -2.17 -14.21 -19.81
N ASN A 111 -3.14 -13.33 -19.53
CA ASN A 111 -2.92 -11.89 -19.44
C ASN A 111 -2.45 -11.54 -18.03
N SER A 112 -1.16 -11.79 -17.79
CA SER A 112 -0.50 -11.77 -16.47
C SER A 112 0.68 -10.79 -16.48
N PHE A 113 1.34 -10.60 -15.33
CA PHE A 113 2.53 -9.75 -15.20
C PHE A 113 2.27 -8.33 -15.73
N LEU A 114 1.28 -7.65 -15.14
CA LEU A 114 0.91 -6.28 -15.46
C LEU A 114 1.07 -5.40 -14.24
N ARG A 115 1.40 -4.13 -14.47
CA ARG A 115 1.45 -3.10 -13.43
C ARG A 115 0.65 -1.87 -13.85
N ILE A 116 -0.26 -1.42 -13.01
CA ILE A 116 -1.11 -0.25 -13.23
C ILE A 116 -0.79 0.79 -12.16
N GLU A 117 -0.26 1.93 -12.59
CA GLU A 117 0.37 2.88 -11.68
C GLU A 117 -0.07 4.35 -11.87
N GLY A 118 -0.39 4.99 -10.75
CA GLY A 118 -0.50 6.44 -10.69
C GLY A 118 -1.71 7.04 -11.39
N PHE A 119 -2.74 6.29 -11.77
CA PHE A 119 -3.94 6.84 -12.41
C PHE A 119 -4.92 7.46 -11.39
N THR A 120 -5.80 8.33 -11.89
CA THR A 120 -7.07 8.60 -11.22
C THR A 120 -8.22 7.88 -11.92
N PHE A 121 -8.88 6.96 -11.21
CA PHE A 121 -10.11 6.30 -11.63
C PHE A 121 -11.33 7.04 -11.11
N ALA A 122 -12.15 7.54 -12.04
CA ALA A 122 -13.34 8.31 -11.71
C ALA A 122 -14.41 8.14 -12.81
N PRO A 123 -15.16 7.01 -12.84
CA PRO A 123 -16.10 6.66 -13.92
C PRO A 123 -17.34 7.58 -14.06
N GLY A 124 -17.40 8.71 -13.35
CA GLY A 124 -18.57 9.59 -13.33
C GLY A 124 -19.61 9.15 -12.30
N GLU A 125 -20.90 9.20 -12.67
CA GLU A 125 -22.02 8.86 -11.78
C GLU A 125 -22.34 7.35 -11.71
N THR A 126 -21.77 6.54 -12.60
CA THR A 126 -22.03 5.11 -12.64
C THR A 126 -21.18 4.37 -11.60
N GLN A 127 -21.87 3.63 -10.72
CA GLN A 127 -21.23 2.76 -9.74
C GLN A 127 -20.61 1.55 -10.47
N GLY A 128 -19.34 1.27 -10.21
CA GLY A 128 -18.62 0.14 -10.78
C GLY A 128 -17.19 0.05 -10.28
N ALA A 129 -16.54 -1.07 -10.57
CA ALA A 129 -15.12 -1.23 -10.30
C ALA A 129 -14.30 -0.38 -11.29
N GLY A 130 -13.47 0.52 -10.77
CA GLY A 130 -12.50 1.27 -11.56
C GLY A 130 -11.42 0.34 -12.12
N ILE A 131 -11.08 -0.73 -11.40
CA ILE A 131 -10.33 -1.85 -11.95
C ILE A 131 -11.09 -3.15 -11.62
N ASP A 132 -11.37 -3.98 -12.62
CA ASP A 132 -11.94 -5.31 -12.43
C ASP A 132 -10.95 -6.39 -12.90
N ILE A 133 -10.58 -7.33 -12.04
CA ILE A 133 -9.56 -8.36 -12.32
C ILE A 133 -10.25 -9.71 -12.45
N SER A 134 -10.33 -10.26 -13.66
CA SER A 134 -11.10 -11.49 -13.86
C SER A 134 -10.28 -12.76 -13.65
N LEU A 135 -9.12 -12.91 -14.31
CA LEU A 135 -8.39 -14.20 -14.37
C LEU A 135 -6.87 -14.11 -14.22
N GLY A 136 -6.30 -12.90 -14.10
CA GLY A 136 -4.85 -12.67 -14.23
C GLY A 136 -4.00 -13.20 -13.07
N ASP A 137 -2.71 -13.40 -13.35
CA ASP A 137 -1.67 -13.79 -12.37
C ASP A 137 -0.59 -12.68 -12.30
N HIS A 138 -0.03 -12.42 -11.12
CA HIS A 138 1.01 -11.40 -10.91
C HIS A 138 0.62 -10.01 -11.43
N ILE A 139 -0.41 -9.41 -10.85
CA ILE A 139 -0.88 -8.06 -11.21
C ILE A 139 -0.65 -7.09 -10.06
N ASP A 140 0.02 -5.99 -10.35
CA ASP A 140 0.27 -4.88 -9.44
C ASP A 140 -0.67 -3.70 -9.73
N ILE A 141 -1.43 -3.27 -8.73
CA ILE A 141 -2.25 -2.05 -8.76
C ILE A 141 -1.70 -1.10 -7.70
N VAL A 142 -0.90 -0.13 -8.12
CA VAL A 142 -0.05 0.64 -7.21
C VAL A 142 -0.21 2.14 -7.34
N GLY A 143 -0.40 2.84 -6.22
CA GLY A 143 -0.31 4.30 -6.19
C GLY A 143 -1.43 5.02 -6.93
N ASN A 144 -2.58 4.37 -7.16
CA ASN A 144 -3.70 4.95 -7.89
C ASN A 144 -4.69 5.66 -6.94
N ARG A 145 -5.47 6.59 -7.50
CA ARG A 145 -6.62 7.23 -6.83
C ARG A 145 -7.92 6.66 -7.35
N PHE A 146 -8.76 6.14 -6.47
CA PHE A 146 -10.10 5.68 -6.79
C PHE A 146 -11.12 6.62 -6.15
N ILE A 147 -11.94 7.26 -6.98
CA ILE A 147 -12.97 8.20 -6.54
C ILE A 147 -14.31 7.69 -7.04
N ARG A 148 -15.24 7.38 -6.13
CA ARG A 148 -16.56 6.81 -6.43
C ARG A 148 -16.54 5.47 -7.15
N CYS A 149 -15.41 4.77 -7.08
CA CYS A 149 -15.23 3.43 -7.61
C CYS A 149 -14.26 2.66 -6.70
N GLY A 150 -14.22 1.34 -6.88
CA GLY A 150 -13.33 0.47 -6.13
C GLY A 150 -12.56 -0.47 -7.06
N ILE A 151 -11.94 -1.47 -6.45
CA ILE A 151 -11.32 -2.60 -7.15
C ILE A 151 -12.24 -3.80 -6.98
N GLY A 152 -12.66 -4.35 -8.11
CA GLY A 152 -13.32 -5.64 -8.21
C GLY A 152 -12.34 -6.69 -8.69
N GLY A 153 -12.60 -7.96 -8.42
CA GLY A 153 -11.92 -9.00 -9.16
C GLY A 153 -12.38 -10.39 -8.77
N GLY A 154 -12.68 -11.22 -9.76
CA GLY A 154 -13.16 -12.57 -9.51
C GLY A 154 -14.54 -12.61 -8.84
N ARG A 155 -15.32 -13.63 -9.16
CA ARG A 155 -16.55 -13.95 -8.43
C ARG A 155 -16.61 -15.44 -8.25
N ILE A 156 -17.10 -15.88 -7.10
CA ILE A 156 -17.42 -17.30 -6.90
C ILE A 156 -18.65 -17.60 -7.75
N ARG A 157 -18.57 -18.65 -8.57
CA ARG A 157 -19.73 -19.13 -9.32
C ARG A 157 -20.68 -19.81 -8.35
N LYS A 158 -21.94 -19.37 -8.33
CA LYS A 158 -22.99 -19.95 -7.48
C LYS A 158 -23.02 -21.48 -7.61
N GLY A 159 -22.83 -22.19 -6.49
CA GLY A 159 -22.84 -23.66 -6.45
C GLY A 159 -21.54 -24.33 -6.89
N SER A 160 -20.44 -23.58 -6.97
CA SER A 160 -19.10 -24.09 -7.31
C SER A 160 -18.09 -23.66 -6.24
N GLU A 161 -17.18 -24.57 -5.87
CA GLU A 161 -15.98 -24.27 -5.08
C GLU A 161 -14.87 -23.60 -5.93
N ASP A 162 -15.13 -23.39 -7.23
CA ASP A 162 -14.23 -22.70 -8.16
C ASP A 162 -14.25 -21.20 -7.86
N VAL A 163 -13.34 -20.78 -7.00
CA VAL A 163 -12.96 -19.37 -6.86
C VAL A 163 -12.36 -18.88 -8.16
N SER A 164 -12.42 -17.58 -8.41
CA SER A 164 -11.74 -17.02 -9.57
C SER A 164 -10.27 -17.47 -9.62
N GLN A 165 -9.79 -17.73 -10.83
CA GLN A 165 -8.40 -18.14 -11.05
C GLN A 165 -7.39 -17.00 -10.84
N ALA A 166 -7.86 -15.77 -10.61
CA ALA A 166 -7.02 -14.62 -10.33
C ALA A 166 -6.14 -14.88 -9.12
N ARG A 167 -4.83 -14.65 -9.25
CA ARG A 167 -3.87 -14.99 -8.19
C ARG A 167 -2.63 -14.09 -8.16
N HIS A 168 -1.94 -14.05 -7.01
CA HIS A 168 -0.75 -13.22 -6.80
C HIS A 168 -0.99 -11.75 -7.18
N ILE A 169 -2.08 -11.18 -6.68
CA ILE A 169 -2.48 -9.81 -6.98
C ILE A 169 -2.06 -8.91 -5.84
N ARG A 170 -1.40 -7.79 -6.16
CA ARG A 170 -0.97 -6.80 -5.18
C ARG A 170 -1.73 -5.50 -5.37
N ILE A 171 -2.46 -5.10 -4.35
CA ILE A 171 -3.17 -3.82 -4.27
C ILE A 171 -2.44 -2.97 -3.24
N ALA A 172 -1.61 -2.02 -3.69
CA ALA A 172 -0.74 -1.29 -2.79
C ALA A 172 -0.72 0.23 -2.98
N TYR A 173 -0.53 0.99 -1.91
CA TYR A 173 -0.32 2.45 -1.99
C TYR A 173 -1.47 3.23 -2.64
N ASN A 174 -2.66 2.63 -2.77
CA ASN A 174 -3.80 3.27 -3.40
C ASN A 174 -4.56 4.13 -2.38
N TYR A 175 -5.13 5.21 -2.89
CA TYR A 175 -6.02 6.11 -2.16
C TYR A 175 -7.44 5.90 -2.68
N MET A 176 -8.37 5.46 -1.83
CA MET A 176 -9.73 5.11 -2.23
C MET A 176 -10.76 5.85 -1.38
N THR A 177 -11.67 6.58 -2.03
CA THR A 177 -12.68 7.40 -1.35
C THR A 177 -14.01 7.47 -2.08
N ASP A 178 -15.05 7.78 -1.30
CA ASP A 178 -16.37 8.15 -1.81
C ASP A 178 -17.10 7.01 -2.56
N MET A 179 -16.80 5.76 -2.21
CA MET A 179 -17.49 4.56 -2.72
C MET A 179 -18.21 3.83 -1.58
N ALA A 180 -19.17 2.96 -1.94
CA ALA A 180 -19.81 2.08 -0.97
C ALA A 180 -18.94 0.86 -0.65
N ILE A 181 -18.27 0.29 -1.66
CA ILE A 181 -17.39 -0.87 -1.49
C ILE A 181 -16.05 -0.55 -2.15
N ALA A 182 -14.95 -0.59 -1.39
CA ALA A 182 -13.62 -0.23 -1.93
C ALA A 182 -12.94 -1.40 -2.62
N ILE A 183 -12.93 -2.58 -1.99
CA ILE A 183 -12.31 -3.79 -2.55
C ILE A 183 -13.32 -4.94 -2.46
N SER A 184 -13.59 -5.61 -3.57
CA SER A 184 -14.44 -6.80 -3.60
C SER A 184 -13.80 -7.85 -4.48
N ILE A 185 -13.15 -8.83 -3.86
CA ILE A 185 -12.30 -9.79 -4.58
C ILE A 185 -12.61 -11.25 -4.25
N ALA A 186 -12.43 -12.11 -5.25
CA ALA A 186 -12.36 -13.55 -5.14
C ALA A 186 -11.09 -14.06 -5.85
N GLY A 187 -10.30 -14.92 -5.23
CA GLY A 187 -9.18 -15.58 -5.90
C GLY A 187 -8.15 -16.20 -4.96
N HIS A 188 -6.87 -16.16 -5.32
CA HIS A 188 -5.78 -16.71 -4.50
C HIS A 188 -4.69 -15.67 -4.23
N ASP A 189 -4.12 -15.65 -3.03
CA ASP A 189 -2.86 -14.94 -2.75
C ASP A 189 -2.90 -13.44 -3.08
N PHE A 190 -3.99 -12.77 -2.73
CA PHE A 190 -4.09 -11.31 -2.81
C PHE A 190 -3.38 -10.66 -1.63
N THR A 191 -2.53 -9.67 -1.91
CA THR A 191 -1.91 -8.80 -0.91
C THR A 191 -2.50 -7.40 -1.02
N ILE A 192 -3.26 -6.99 -0.01
CA ILE A 192 -3.81 -5.64 0.12
C ILE A 192 -2.96 -4.90 1.14
N GLU A 193 -2.11 -3.96 0.69
CA GLU A 193 -1.16 -3.32 1.58
C GLU A 193 -0.93 -1.83 1.41
N SER A 194 -0.68 -1.12 2.52
CA SER A 194 -0.28 0.29 2.46
C SER A 194 -1.26 1.20 1.70
N ASN A 195 -2.54 0.83 1.67
CA ASN A 195 -3.59 1.64 1.08
C ASN A 195 -4.21 2.55 2.15
N GLU A 196 -4.77 3.67 1.70
CA GLU A 196 -5.70 4.47 2.50
C GLU A 196 -7.09 4.34 1.88
N ILE A 197 -8.03 3.85 2.69
CA ILE A 197 -9.41 3.62 2.27
C ILE A 197 -10.30 4.35 3.28
N PHE A 198 -10.96 5.42 2.84
CA PHE A 198 -11.60 6.32 3.78
C PHE A 198 -12.89 6.93 3.25
N SER A 199 -13.69 7.45 4.18
CA SER A 199 -14.93 8.18 3.88
C SER A 199 -15.85 7.42 2.91
N LEU A 200 -16.25 6.20 3.28
CA LEU A 200 -17.22 5.44 2.48
C LEU A 200 -18.56 6.17 2.41
N LYS A 201 -19.23 6.04 1.27
CA LYS A 201 -20.51 6.68 1.02
C LYS A 201 -21.44 5.77 0.25
N LEU A 202 -22.56 5.46 0.90
CA LEU A 202 -23.61 4.64 0.33
C LEU A 202 -24.55 5.50 -0.53
N ARG A 203 -24.90 5.01 -1.71
CA ARG A 203 -25.77 5.68 -2.69
C ARG A 203 -26.98 4.84 -3.12
N GLY A 204 -27.17 3.71 -2.47
CA GLY A 204 -28.20 2.73 -2.78
C GLY A 204 -28.45 1.80 -1.59
N PRO A 205 -29.24 0.73 -1.75
CA PRO A 205 -29.40 -0.27 -0.70
C PRO A 205 -28.11 -1.09 -0.50
N GLY A 206 -27.95 -1.67 0.69
CA GLY A 206 -26.85 -2.55 1.04
C GLY A 206 -25.95 -1.97 2.12
N ASP A 207 -24.79 -2.60 2.31
CA ASP A 207 -23.76 -2.18 3.26
C ASP A 207 -22.66 -1.34 2.60
N ALA A 208 -21.86 -0.67 3.43
CA ALA A 208 -20.72 0.13 3.00
C ALA A 208 -19.42 -0.46 3.57
N ASP A 209 -18.80 -1.38 2.83
CA ASP A 209 -17.67 -2.16 3.35
C ASP A 209 -16.35 -1.73 2.71
N HIS A 210 -15.27 -1.69 3.50
CA HIS A 210 -13.97 -1.38 2.92
C HIS A 210 -13.48 -2.56 2.05
N ALA A 211 -13.62 -3.79 2.52
CA ALA A 211 -13.23 -4.97 1.77
C ALA A 211 -14.22 -6.13 1.92
N ARG A 212 -14.56 -6.77 0.80
CA ARG A 212 -15.24 -8.08 0.74
C ARG A 212 -14.28 -9.09 0.14
N LEU A 213 -13.90 -10.08 0.94
CA LEU A 213 -12.83 -11.00 0.61
C LEU A 213 -13.36 -12.43 0.50
N PHE A 214 -13.05 -13.06 -0.62
CA PHE A 214 -13.34 -14.45 -0.91
C PHE A 214 -12.10 -15.09 -1.52
N GLY A 215 -11.86 -16.37 -1.31
CA GLY A 215 -10.64 -17.00 -1.82
C GLY A 215 -9.76 -17.67 -0.79
N ILE A 216 -8.48 -17.77 -1.11
CA ILE A 216 -7.49 -18.47 -0.27
C ILE A 216 -6.20 -17.65 -0.21
N GLY A 217 -5.54 -17.63 0.95
CA GLY A 217 -4.15 -17.16 1.07
C GLY A 217 -4.00 -15.63 1.07
N HIS A 218 -5.05 -14.90 1.42
CA HIS A 218 -5.04 -13.44 1.36
C HIS A 218 -4.29 -12.80 2.54
N THR A 219 -3.62 -11.68 2.26
CA THR A 219 -2.95 -10.85 3.27
C THR A 219 -3.46 -9.41 3.19
N VAL A 220 -3.87 -8.86 4.33
CA VAL A 220 -4.27 -7.46 4.50
C VAL A 220 -3.34 -6.82 5.52
N ARG A 221 -2.48 -5.89 5.09
CA ARG A 221 -1.46 -5.33 5.97
C ARG A 221 -1.11 -3.87 5.77
N TYR A 222 -0.71 -3.18 6.83
CA TYR A 222 -0.22 -1.80 6.74
C TYR A 222 -1.21 -0.81 6.12
N ASN A 223 -2.51 -1.10 6.11
CA ASN A 223 -3.51 -0.19 5.54
C ASN A 223 -4.09 0.76 6.59
N TYR A 224 -4.58 1.91 6.13
CA TYR A 224 -5.33 2.87 6.91
C TYR A 224 -6.80 2.89 6.49
N PHE A 225 -7.69 2.41 7.37
CA PHE A 225 -9.13 2.45 7.15
C PHE A 225 -9.77 3.42 8.14
N HIS A 226 -10.44 4.49 7.66
CA HIS A 226 -10.94 5.55 8.55
C HIS A 226 -12.00 6.47 7.92
N GLY A 227 -12.55 7.40 8.71
CA GLY A 227 -13.21 8.60 8.22
C GLY A 227 -14.63 8.39 7.67
N THR A 228 -15.17 7.17 7.71
CA THR A 228 -16.57 6.92 7.35
C THR A 228 -17.50 7.54 8.38
N GLN A 229 -18.44 8.36 7.94
CA GLN A 229 -19.38 9.04 8.85
C GLN A 229 -20.74 8.34 8.82
N PRO A 230 -21.42 8.15 9.98
CA PRO A 230 -22.78 7.59 10.02
C PRO A 230 -23.78 8.28 9.09
N ALA A 231 -23.65 9.60 8.90
CA ALA A 231 -24.48 10.38 7.99
C ALA A 231 -24.35 9.98 6.50
N ASN A 232 -23.22 9.37 6.11
CA ASN A 232 -22.94 8.97 4.72
C ASN A 232 -23.42 7.55 4.37
N ILE A 233 -23.87 6.78 5.37
CA ILE A 233 -24.19 5.35 5.23
C ILE A 233 -25.62 5.01 5.65
N GLY A 234 -26.31 5.90 6.37
CA GLY A 234 -27.67 5.65 6.84
C GLY A 234 -27.70 4.49 7.86
N LYS A 235 -28.40 3.40 7.53
CA LYS A 235 -28.51 2.20 8.39
C LYS A 235 -27.55 1.07 8.01
N ALA A 236 -26.74 1.28 6.98
CA ALA A 236 -25.80 0.28 6.51
C ALA A 236 -24.75 -0.03 7.57
N HIS A 237 -24.27 -1.27 7.57
CA HIS A 237 -23.06 -1.59 8.28
C HIS A 237 -21.83 -1.06 7.53
N VAL A 238 -20.75 -0.91 8.29
CA VAL A 238 -19.42 -0.57 7.79
C VAL A 238 -18.49 -1.62 8.30
N ASP A 239 -18.22 -2.61 7.45
CA ASP A 239 -17.30 -3.67 7.81
C ASP A 239 -15.96 -3.42 7.12
N ILE A 240 -14.86 -3.54 7.88
CA ILE A 240 -13.57 -3.35 7.23
C ILE A 240 -13.23 -4.55 6.35
N VAL A 241 -13.43 -5.75 6.87
CA VAL A 241 -13.33 -6.99 6.10
C VAL A 241 -14.59 -7.82 6.36
N GLN A 242 -15.35 -8.08 5.29
CA GLN A 242 -16.58 -8.87 5.34
C GLN A 242 -16.46 -10.16 4.51
N PHE A 243 -16.98 -11.25 5.05
CA PHE A 243 -17.17 -12.54 4.40
C PHE A 243 -18.49 -13.20 4.83
N PHE A 244 -19.13 -13.91 3.91
CA PHE A 244 -20.31 -14.71 4.19
C PHE A 244 -20.38 -15.89 3.22
N ASP A 245 -20.79 -17.05 3.70
CA ASP A 245 -20.82 -18.30 2.92
C ASP A 245 -22.16 -18.59 2.21
N GLN A 246 -22.87 -17.53 1.79
CA GLN A 246 -24.26 -17.63 1.31
C GLN A 246 -24.44 -18.56 0.10
N ASN A 247 -23.43 -18.70 -0.77
CA ASN A 247 -23.54 -19.45 -2.02
C ASN A 247 -22.51 -20.57 -2.20
N GLY A 248 -21.87 -21.00 -1.12
CA GLY A 248 -20.69 -21.87 -1.20
C GLY A 248 -19.38 -21.10 -1.29
N ASP A 249 -19.43 -19.82 -0.95
CA ASP A 249 -18.29 -18.93 -0.95
C ASP A 249 -17.24 -19.39 0.07
N ILE A 250 -15.95 -19.29 -0.29
CA ILE A 250 -14.84 -19.69 0.58
C ILE A 250 -13.99 -18.50 0.98
N LEU A 251 -13.42 -18.55 2.18
CA LEU A 251 -12.35 -17.67 2.63
C LEU A 251 -11.44 -18.43 3.59
N ARG A 252 -10.27 -18.85 3.10
CA ARG A 252 -9.30 -19.62 3.89
C ARG A 252 -7.94 -18.96 3.93
N ASP A 253 -7.22 -19.19 5.01
CA ASP A 253 -5.82 -18.77 5.15
C ASP A 253 -5.66 -17.24 4.98
N LEU A 254 -6.47 -16.48 5.72
CA LEU A 254 -6.42 -15.03 5.74
C LEU A 254 -5.48 -14.54 6.85
N THR A 255 -4.57 -13.62 6.52
CA THR A 255 -3.76 -12.90 7.50
C THR A 255 -4.06 -11.40 7.45
N VAL A 256 -4.51 -10.83 8.56
CA VAL A 256 -4.78 -9.40 8.72
C VAL A 256 -3.84 -8.85 9.78
N HIS A 257 -2.86 -8.03 9.39
CA HIS A 257 -1.87 -7.56 10.34
C HIS A 257 -1.35 -6.14 10.14
N ASP A 258 -0.96 -5.47 11.22
CA ASP A 258 -0.34 -4.13 11.16
C ASP A 258 -1.22 -3.05 10.51
N ASN A 259 -2.53 -3.21 10.53
CA ASN A 259 -3.46 -2.22 10.01
C ASN A 259 -3.96 -1.28 11.13
N VAL A 260 -4.46 -0.13 10.71
CA VAL A 260 -5.12 0.84 11.58
C VAL A 260 -6.57 0.99 11.10
N PHE A 261 -7.51 0.70 12.00
CA PHE A 261 -8.95 0.70 11.74
C PHE A 261 -9.66 1.72 12.63
N PHE A 262 -10.34 2.67 12.01
CA PHE A 262 -11.25 3.59 12.68
C PHE A 262 -12.61 3.61 11.96
N ASP A 263 -13.64 4.07 12.67
CA ASP A 263 -14.93 4.44 12.07
C ASP A 263 -15.64 3.29 11.34
N PHE A 264 -15.82 2.17 12.06
CA PHE A 264 -16.45 0.94 11.56
C PHE A 264 -17.58 0.43 12.45
N HIS A 265 -18.48 -0.38 11.91
CA HIS A 265 -19.37 -1.26 12.67
C HIS A 265 -18.68 -2.56 13.06
N GLN A 266 -17.98 -3.21 12.13
CA GLN A 266 -17.23 -4.44 12.41
C GLN A 266 -15.84 -4.36 11.78
N MET A 267 -14.75 -4.48 12.56
CA MET A 267 -13.42 -4.58 11.95
C MET A 267 -13.33 -5.86 11.10
N PHE A 268 -13.90 -6.96 11.58
CA PHE A 268 -14.02 -8.19 10.83
C PHE A 268 -15.39 -8.82 11.06
N MET A 269 -16.07 -9.15 9.97
CA MET A 269 -17.34 -9.89 9.96
C MET A 269 -17.15 -11.10 9.06
N ALA A 270 -17.20 -12.31 9.63
CA ALA A 270 -17.25 -13.53 8.83
C ALA A 270 -18.22 -14.57 9.40
N THR A 271 -19.08 -15.09 8.53
CA THR A 271 -20.00 -16.18 8.86
C THR A 271 -19.83 -17.37 7.93
N ALA A 272 -19.69 -18.57 8.52
CA ALA A 272 -19.82 -19.86 7.86
C ALA A 272 -20.97 -20.67 8.47
N LEU A 273 -21.99 -20.94 7.66
CA LEU A 273 -23.20 -21.69 7.95
C LEU A 273 -23.12 -23.16 7.49
N LYS A 274 -22.25 -23.49 6.52
CA LYS A 274 -22.20 -24.81 5.88
C LYS A 274 -21.29 -25.83 6.59
N ALA A 275 -21.57 -27.10 6.31
CA ALA A 275 -20.99 -28.26 7.01
C ALA A 275 -19.60 -28.73 6.50
N GLU A 276 -19.03 -28.11 5.47
CA GLU A 276 -17.63 -28.29 5.02
C GLU A 276 -16.90 -26.97 5.24
N PRO A 277 -15.62 -26.90 5.67
CA PRO A 277 -15.03 -25.63 6.11
C PRO A 277 -14.69 -24.73 4.92
N HIS A 278 -15.69 -24.02 4.43
CA HIS A 278 -15.56 -22.98 3.42
C HIS A 278 -14.77 -21.79 3.97
N ALA A 279 -14.84 -21.56 5.28
CA ALA A 279 -14.04 -20.59 5.99
C ALA A 279 -13.17 -21.26 7.05
N ALA A 280 -11.88 -20.94 7.10
CA ALA A 280 -10.96 -21.47 8.11
C ALA A 280 -9.67 -20.64 8.16
N ASN A 281 -8.91 -20.80 9.24
CA ASN A 281 -7.53 -20.33 9.38
C ASN A 281 -7.40 -18.81 9.14
N MET A 282 -7.88 -18.03 10.09
CA MET A 282 -7.86 -16.56 9.99
C MET A 282 -7.03 -15.99 11.12
N THR A 283 -6.03 -15.18 10.78
CA THR A 283 -5.08 -14.61 11.73
C THR A 283 -5.22 -13.10 11.76
N PHE A 284 -5.42 -12.53 12.94
CA PHE A 284 -5.49 -11.10 13.20
C PHE A 284 -4.40 -10.72 14.18
N THR A 285 -3.42 -9.92 13.77
CA THR A 285 -2.32 -9.52 14.66
C THR A 285 -1.75 -8.14 14.43
N ARG A 286 -1.30 -7.48 15.50
CA ARG A 286 -0.71 -6.13 15.46
C ARG A 286 -1.63 -5.07 14.86
N ASN A 287 -2.94 -5.28 14.92
CA ASN A 287 -3.92 -4.31 14.45
C ASN A 287 -4.34 -3.38 15.57
N ILE A 288 -4.51 -2.10 15.22
CA ILE A 288 -5.17 -1.11 16.07
C ILE A 288 -6.58 -0.92 15.55
N ALA A 289 -7.59 -1.07 16.41
CA ALA A 289 -8.98 -0.91 16.04
C ALA A 289 -9.73 -0.09 17.09
N SER A 290 -10.32 1.03 16.68
CA SER A 290 -11.10 1.89 17.56
C SER A 290 -12.29 2.49 16.85
N SER A 291 -13.50 2.34 17.38
CA SER A 291 -14.69 2.92 16.75
C SER A 291 -15.79 3.18 17.79
N PRO A 292 -16.00 4.44 18.22
CA PRO A 292 -16.91 4.77 19.33
C PRO A 292 -18.39 4.47 19.02
N TRP A 293 -18.72 4.17 17.76
CA TRP A 293 -20.03 3.71 17.31
C TRP A 293 -20.00 2.29 16.74
N GLY A 294 -18.84 1.62 16.83
CA GLY A 294 -18.62 0.27 16.35
C GLY A 294 -19.23 -0.79 17.26
N ALA A 295 -19.63 -1.90 16.64
CA ALA A 295 -20.22 -3.03 17.31
C ALA A 295 -19.17 -4.09 17.65
N TRP A 296 -18.35 -4.51 16.69
CA TRP A 296 -17.42 -5.64 16.86
C TRP A 296 -15.99 -5.31 16.42
N GLY A 297 -15.00 -5.75 17.18
CA GLY A 297 -13.64 -5.91 16.65
C GLY A 297 -13.61 -7.08 15.67
N VAL A 298 -13.54 -8.30 16.18
CA VAL A 298 -13.62 -9.53 15.37
C VAL A 298 -14.95 -10.24 15.64
N CYS A 299 -15.73 -10.51 14.60
CA CYS A 299 -16.96 -11.30 14.64
C CYS A 299 -16.81 -12.51 13.71
N ALA A 300 -16.47 -13.67 14.28
CA ALA A 300 -16.27 -14.92 13.55
C ALA A 300 -17.31 -15.96 13.97
N ALA A 301 -18.16 -16.39 13.05
CA ALA A 301 -19.25 -17.33 13.32
C ALA A 301 -19.11 -18.61 12.50
N GLY A 302 -18.90 -19.74 13.18
CA GLY A 302 -18.77 -21.07 12.57
C GLY A 302 -17.42 -21.31 11.90
N ILE A 303 -16.38 -20.56 12.27
CA ILE A 303 -15.07 -20.57 11.62
C ILE A 303 -14.03 -21.23 12.53
N PRO A 304 -13.41 -22.35 12.11
CA PRO A 304 -12.31 -22.95 12.83
C PRO A 304 -10.97 -22.24 12.57
N GLY A 305 -10.05 -22.36 13.51
CA GLY A 305 -8.67 -21.88 13.35
C GLY A 305 -8.52 -20.35 13.37
N VAL A 306 -9.39 -19.64 14.07
CA VAL A 306 -9.29 -18.17 14.25
C VAL A 306 -8.21 -17.86 15.28
N LYS A 307 -7.26 -16.99 14.95
CA LYS A 307 -6.18 -16.54 15.83
C LYS A 307 -6.24 -15.04 15.95
N VAL A 308 -6.43 -14.52 17.15
CA VAL A 308 -6.47 -13.08 17.44
C VAL A 308 -5.40 -12.79 18.47
N PHE A 309 -4.27 -12.23 18.06
CA PHE A 309 -3.17 -11.97 18.98
C PHE A 309 -2.44 -10.65 18.78
N ASN A 310 -1.99 -10.05 19.88
CA ASN A 310 -1.26 -8.78 19.82
C ASN A 310 -2.05 -7.69 19.09
N ASN A 311 -3.34 -7.51 19.39
CA ASN A 311 -4.13 -6.40 18.85
C ASN A 311 -4.49 -5.41 19.97
N THR A 312 -4.80 -4.18 19.61
CA THR A 312 -5.36 -3.17 20.52
C THR A 312 -6.76 -2.81 20.03
N PHE A 313 -7.77 -3.24 20.79
CA PHE A 313 -9.17 -2.88 20.58
C PHE A 313 -9.56 -1.83 21.63
N HIS A 314 -9.99 -0.66 21.16
CA HIS A 314 -10.35 0.46 22.03
C HIS A 314 -11.71 1.05 21.65
N ASP A 315 -12.50 1.46 22.64
CA ASP A 315 -13.73 2.25 22.41
C ASP A 315 -14.70 1.58 21.42
N ILE A 316 -15.10 0.33 21.66
CA ILE A 316 -16.04 -0.44 20.84
C ILE A 316 -17.29 -0.73 21.68
N ILE A 317 -18.49 -0.47 21.14
CA ILE A 317 -19.72 -0.49 21.94
C ILE A 317 -20.07 -1.90 22.43
N TRP A 318 -19.91 -2.96 21.62
CA TRP A 318 -20.39 -4.30 22.03
C TRP A 318 -19.27 -5.26 22.40
N TYR A 319 -18.52 -5.76 21.42
CA TYR A 319 -17.61 -6.87 21.64
C TYR A 319 -16.25 -6.65 21.00
N GLY A 320 -15.17 -6.97 21.73
CA GLY A 320 -13.82 -6.97 21.18
C GLY A 320 -13.62 -8.14 20.21
N THR A 321 -13.82 -9.37 20.68
CA THR A 321 -13.65 -10.59 19.87
C THR A 321 -14.75 -11.61 20.15
N GLY A 322 -15.45 -12.01 19.10
CA GLY A 322 -16.50 -13.02 19.09
C GLY A 322 -16.10 -14.24 18.29
N ILE A 323 -16.21 -15.42 18.89
CA ILE A 323 -16.13 -16.71 18.22
C ILE A 323 -17.41 -17.49 18.56
N SER A 324 -18.22 -17.80 17.56
CA SER A 324 -19.56 -18.39 17.78
C SER A 324 -19.80 -19.63 16.93
N ARG A 325 -20.84 -20.38 17.30
CA ARG A 325 -21.39 -21.61 16.66
C ARG A 325 -20.51 -22.85 16.84
N GLN A 326 -21.10 -24.04 16.71
CA GLN A 326 -20.48 -25.37 16.98
C GLN A 326 -19.15 -25.70 16.28
N ARG A 327 -18.69 -24.85 15.36
CA ARG A 327 -17.42 -24.99 14.61
C ARG A 327 -16.47 -23.82 14.79
N GLY A 328 -16.92 -22.78 15.49
CA GLY A 328 -16.06 -21.68 15.89
C GLY A 328 -14.95 -22.21 16.78
N GLU A 329 -13.71 -22.08 16.32
CA GLU A 329 -12.53 -22.46 17.09
C GLU A 329 -11.49 -21.35 17.03
N GLY A 330 -10.86 -21.02 18.16
CA GLY A 330 -9.74 -20.11 18.09
C GLY A 330 -8.85 -19.95 19.31
N VAL A 331 -7.88 -19.06 19.16
CA VAL A 331 -6.91 -18.65 20.18
C VAL A 331 -6.89 -17.12 20.24
N ILE A 332 -7.10 -16.56 21.43
CA ILE A 332 -7.21 -15.14 21.70
C ILE A 332 -6.20 -14.78 22.80
N GLN A 333 -5.06 -14.20 22.42
CA GLN A 333 -3.96 -13.95 23.36
C GLN A 333 -3.24 -12.62 23.14
N ASN A 334 -2.64 -12.05 24.17
CA ASN A 334 -1.82 -10.84 24.06
C ASN A 334 -2.57 -9.61 23.49
N ASN A 335 -3.90 -9.56 23.53
CA ASN A 335 -4.66 -8.39 23.08
C ASN A 335 -4.91 -7.40 24.23
N ILE A 336 -5.00 -6.11 23.92
CA ILE A 336 -5.55 -5.08 24.79
C ILE A 336 -7.01 -4.86 24.40
N TYR A 337 -7.92 -4.99 25.36
CA TYR A 337 -9.31 -4.58 25.26
C TYR A 337 -9.57 -3.45 26.25
N SER A 338 -9.93 -2.27 25.75
CA SER A 338 -10.06 -1.06 26.56
C SER A 338 -11.34 -0.31 26.20
N LYS A 339 -12.16 0.04 27.20
CA LYS A 339 -13.41 0.80 27.00
C LYS A 339 -14.34 0.07 26.00
N ILE A 340 -14.66 -1.18 26.30
CA ILE A 340 -15.52 -2.04 25.48
C ILE A 340 -16.59 -2.64 26.38
N ASN A 341 -17.82 -2.84 25.92
CA ASN A 341 -18.82 -3.49 26.79
C ASN A 341 -18.38 -4.91 27.23
N GLN A 342 -17.91 -5.74 26.31
CA GLN A 342 -17.36 -7.07 26.62
C GLN A 342 -16.14 -7.39 25.74
N ALA A 343 -15.04 -7.82 26.36
CA ALA A 343 -13.79 -8.11 25.67
C ALA A 343 -13.93 -9.32 24.73
N VAL A 344 -14.41 -10.44 25.26
CA VAL A 344 -14.49 -11.71 24.52
C VAL A 344 -15.86 -12.36 24.68
N GLN A 345 -16.38 -12.93 23.60
CA GLN A 345 -17.59 -13.74 23.59
C GLN A 345 -17.34 -15.06 22.87
N ILE A 346 -17.52 -16.18 23.57
CA ILE A 346 -17.47 -17.53 23.02
C ILE A 346 -18.82 -18.19 23.25
N ASP A 347 -19.57 -18.47 22.19
CA ASP A 347 -20.95 -18.95 22.35
C ASP A 347 -21.40 -19.97 21.30
N GLN A 348 -22.64 -20.43 21.45
CA GLN A 348 -23.34 -21.31 20.51
C GLN A 348 -22.57 -22.60 20.17
N GLY A 349 -21.79 -23.11 21.14
CA GLY A 349 -20.99 -24.33 20.99
C GLY A 349 -19.59 -24.12 20.40
N ALA A 350 -19.15 -22.88 20.22
CA ALA A 350 -17.76 -22.58 19.88
C ALA A 350 -16.82 -22.92 21.04
N THR A 351 -15.53 -23.04 20.70
CA THR A 351 -14.46 -23.26 21.68
C THR A 351 -13.29 -22.33 21.38
N ALA A 352 -12.74 -21.65 22.37
CA ALA A 352 -11.51 -20.91 22.16
C ALA A 352 -10.68 -20.81 23.43
N VAL A 353 -9.36 -20.72 23.27
CA VAL A 353 -8.45 -20.39 24.36
C VAL A 353 -8.30 -18.89 24.42
N CYS A 354 -8.77 -18.27 25.50
CA CYS A 354 -8.64 -16.83 25.74
C CYS A 354 -7.75 -16.57 26.94
N ASP A 355 -6.52 -16.10 26.75
CA ASP A 355 -5.57 -15.99 27.86
C ASP A 355 -4.47 -14.95 27.62
N HIS A 356 -3.82 -14.44 28.69
CA HIS A 356 -2.75 -13.43 28.59
C HIS A 356 -3.14 -12.15 27.80
N ASN A 357 -4.41 -11.76 27.85
CA ASN A 357 -4.91 -10.48 27.37
C ASN A 357 -4.97 -9.47 28.52
N LEU A 358 -4.97 -8.18 28.20
CA LEU A 358 -5.23 -7.11 29.14
C LEU A 358 -6.60 -6.51 28.87
N ILE A 359 -7.46 -6.50 29.90
CA ILE A 359 -8.86 -6.10 29.82
C ILE A 359 -9.11 -4.98 30.81
N PHE A 360 -9.46 -3.80 30.31
CA PHE A 360 -9.68 -2.60 31.12
C PHE A 360 -10.97 -1.89 30.73
N GLN A 361 -11.79 -1.52 31.73
CA GLN A 361 -13.11 -0.91 31.49
C GLN A 361 -13.96 -1.74 30.50
N ALA A 362 -13.92 -3.07 30.68
CA ALA A 362 -14.67 -4.02 29.88
C ALA A 362 -15.03 -5.26 30.69
N LYS A 363 -16.19 -5.86 30.40
CA LYS A 363 -16.51 -7.18 30.96
C LYS A 363 -15.57 -8.20 30.31
N PRO A 364 -14.92 -9.08 31.09
CA PRO A 364 -13.98 -10.03 30.53
C PRO A 364 -14.65 -11.05 29.58
N GLY A 365 -15.89 -11.46 29.89
CA GLY A 365 -16.56 -12.54 29.17
C GLY A 365 -15.88 -13.89 29.43
N ASP A 366 -15.70 -14.69 28.39
CA ASP A 366 -15.08 -16.03 28.45
C ASP A 366 -13.54 -15.97 28.56
N ALA A 367 -13.04 -15.22 29.54
CA ALA A 367 -11.62 -15.00 29.75
C ALA A 367 -10.98 -16.08 30.63
N GLY A 368 -9.84 -16.62 30.18
CA GLY A 368 -8.94 -17.48 30.96
C GLY A 368 -8.26 -16.76 32.13
N LYS A 369 -7.59 -17.56 32.96
CA LYS A 369 -7.09 -17.15 34.29
C LYS A 369 -5.86 -16.23 34.26
N ASP A 370 -5.04 -16.25 33.21
CA ASP A 370 -3.80 -15.49 33.13
C ASP A 370 -4.02 -14.15 32.39
N ASN A 371 -5.28 -13.78 32.12
CA ASN A 371 -5.64 -12.44 31.67
C ASN A 371 -5.48 -11.41 32.81
N LEU A 372 -5.00 -10.22 32.46
CA LEU A 372 -5.00 -9.05 33.35
C LEU A 372 -6.35 -8.35 33.27
N VAL A 373 -7.23 -8.59 34.25
CA VAL A 373 -8.59 -8.03 34.28
C VAL A 373 -8.66 -6.82 35.21
N ASP A 374 -9.31 -5.75 34.73
CA ASP A 374 -9.43 -4.45 35.40
C ASP A 374 -8.07 -3.78 35.68
N VAL A 375 -7.13 -3.98 34.77
CA VAL A 375 -5.78 -3.41 34.84
C VAL A 375 -5.62 -2.38 33.75
N ASP A 376 -5.35 -1.12 34.11
CA ASP A 376 -5.13 -0.05 33.14
C ASP A 376 -3.89 -0.34 32.26
N PRO A 377 -4.02 -0.38 30.92
CA PRO A 377 -2.88 -0.59 30.03
C PRO A 377 -1.89 0.58 30.04
N LYS A 378 -2.25 1.74 30.60
CA LYS A 378 -1.46 2.98 30.57
C LYS A 378 -1.05 3.36 29.14
N MET A 379 -2.02 3.41 28.25
CA MET A 379 -1.83 3.99 26.92
C MET A 379 -1.60 5.51 27.05
N VAL A 380 -0.69 6.07 26.25
CA VAL A 380 -0.22 7.46 26.39
C VAL A 380 -1.36 8.47 26.22
N ASP A 381 -2.16 8.36 25.16
CA ASP A 381 -3.34 9.21 24.92
C ASP A 381 -4.32 8.50 23.96
N PRO A 382 -5.06 7.49 24.44
CA PRO A 382 -5.97 6.73 23.58
C PRO A 382 -7.13 7.57 23.03
N ALA A 383 -7.55 8.62 23.72
CA ALA A 383 -8.59 9.53 23.24
C ALA A 383 -8.11 10.38 22.05
N GLY A 384 -6.84 10.77 22.03
CA GLY A 384 -6.17 11.38 20.89
C GLY A 384 -5.66 10.39 19.84
N GLY A 385 -5.89 9.08 20.03
CA GLY A 385 -5.45 8.02 19.11
C GLY A 385 -4.00 7.55 19.29
N ASN A 386 -3.33 7.95 20.38
CA ASN A 386 -2.01 7.46 20.77
C ASN A 386 -2.09 6.22 21.67
N PHE A 387 -2.03 5.04 21.06
CA PHE A 387 -2.17 3.74 21.71
C PHE A 387 -0.85 3.14 22.21
N ARG A 388 0.26 3.90 22.17
CA ARG A 388 1.53 3.43 22.74
C ARG A 388 1.43 3.26 24.24
N LEU A 389 2.22 2.33 24.77
CA LEU A 389 2.32 2.08 26.19
C LEU A 389 3.26 3.10 26.85
N ALA A 390 2.88 3.61 28.02
CA ALA A 390 3.78 4.32 28.90
C ALA A 390 4.85 3.36 29.47
N PRO A 391 6.04 3.86 29.87
CA PRO A 391 7.13 3.01 30.35
C PRO A 391 6.84 2.14 31.58
N ASP A 392 5.85 2.55 32.39
CA ASP A 392 5.40 1.85 33.58
C ASP A 392 4.09 1.07 33.36
N SER A 393 3.76 0.80 32.09
CA SER A 393 2.60 0.02 31.69
C SER A 393 2.70 -1.43 32.19
N PRO A 394 1.63 -1.97 32.80
CA PRO A 394 1.57 -3.38 33.19
C PRO A 394 1.47 -4.33 31.99
N ALA A 395 1.20 -3.84 30.77
CA ALA A 395 1.19 -4.68 29.57
C ALA A 395 2.61 -5.10 29.14
N ILE A 396 3.65 -4.37 29.56
CA ILE A 396 5.04 -4.64 29.15
C ILE A 396 5.53 -5.95 29.80
N GLY A 397 5.90 -6.93 28.97
CA GLY A 397 6.42 -8.22 29.42
C GLY A 397 5.38 -9.19 30.00
N ALA A 398 4.10 -8.82 29.97
CA ALA A 398 3.00 -9.62 30.51
C ALA A 398 2.43 -10.64 29.51
N GLY A 399 2.72 -10.48 28.21
CA GLY A 399 2.22 -11.38 27.18
C GLY A 399 2.92 -12.74 27.17
N VAL A 400 2.30 -13.71 26.48
CA VAL A 400 2.91 -15.00 26.15
C VAL A 400 4.28 -14.76 25.49
N GLY A 401 5.32 -15.40 26.01
CA GLY A 401 6.69 -15.18 25.55
C GLY A 401 7.39 -13.96 26.16
N LYS A 402 6.82 -13.34 27.20
CA LYS A 402 7.36 -12.16 27.89
C LYS A 402 7.50 -10.93 26.99
N VAL A 403 6.57 -10.79 26.05
CA VAL A 403 6.44 -9.62 25.16
C VAL A 403 5.40 -8.63 25.72
N ALA A 404 5.35 -7.43 25.16
CA ALA A 404 4.26 -6.50 25.44
C ALA A 404 2.92 -7.04 24.91
N ILE A 405 1.86 -6.89 25.69
CA ILE A 405 0.47 -7.12 25.26
C ILE A 405 0.04 -5.92 24.40
N GLY A 406 -0.70 -6.16 23.32
CA GLY A 406 -1.23 -5.14 22.41
C GLY A 406 -0.57 -5.13 21.03
N ALA A 407 -0.98 -4.15 20.22
CA ALA A 407 -0.58 -4.04 18.81
C ALA A 407 0.82 -3.51 18.55
N LEU A 408 1.36 -2.73 19.49
CA LEU A 408 2.58 -1.97 19.28
C LEU A 408 3.73 -2.57 20.10
N ASP A 409 4.91 -2.59 19.49
CA ASP A 409 6.14 -3.03 20.13
C ASP A 409 6.54 -2.10 21.28
N TYR A 410 7.17 -2.67 22.31
CA TYR A 410 7.86 -1.94 23.37
C TYR A 410 9.27 -2.52 23.58
N PRO A 411 10.36 -1.71 23.58
CA PRO A 411 10.41 -0.26 23.31
C PRO A 411 9.81 0.14 21.97
N ASN A 412 9.40 1.40 21.84
CA ASN A 412 8.57 1.84 20.73
C ASN A 412 9.27 1.70 19.37
N VAL A 413 8.45 1.37 18.36
CA VAL A 413 8.82 1.38 16.95
C VAL A 413 7.99 2.43 16.22
N TYR A 414 8.63 3.20 15.34
CA TYR A 414 8.00 4.23 14.52
C TYR A 414 8.22 3.93 13.04
N TYR A 415 7.13 3.83 12.28
CA TYR A 415 7.19 3.57 10.85
C TYR A 415 7.21 4.90 10.08
N VAL A 416 8.06 4.98 9.05
CA VAL A 416 8.13 6.09 8.11
C VAL A 416 7.98 5.56 6.69
N ASP A 417 7.04 6.14 5.93
CA ASP A 417 6.83 5.82 4.53
C ASP A 417 6.21 7.03 3.81
N PRO A 418 7.01 7.85 3.08
CA PRO A 418 6.49 9.02 2.38
C PRO A 418 5.55 8.66 1.22
N ARG A 419 5.53 7.39 0.77
CA ARG A 419 4.68 6.92 -0.33
C ARG A 419 3.29 6.50 0.15
N HIS A 420 3.14 6.19 1.43
CA HIS A 420 1.86 5.77 1.98
C HIS A 420 0.86 6.94 1.90
N PRO A 421 -0.31 6.78 1.25
CA PRO A 421 -1.25 7.88 1.03
C PRO A 421 -1.72 8.55 2.34
N GLY A 422 -1.93 7.75 3.39
CA GLY A 422 -2.27 8.23 4.73
C GLY A 422 -1.10 8.70 5.61
N ALA A 423 0.13 8.77 5.08
CA ALA A 423 1.30 9.18 5.88
C ALA A 423 1.18 10.64 6.34
N ALA A 424 1.46 10.89 7.62
CA ALA A 424 1.31 12.22 8.21
C ALA A 424 2.25 12.45 9.39
N ASP A 425 2.79 13.67 9.49
CA ASP A 425 3.72 14.07 10.57
C ASP A 425 3.03 14.53 11.84
N ASP A 426 1.71 14.75 11.78
CA ASP A 426 0.84 14.96 12.95
C ASP A 426 0.32 13.64 13.55
N GLY A 427 0.69 12.50 12.95
CA GLY A 427 0.31 11.18 13.40
C GLY A 427 1.24 10.60 14.45
N PHE A 428 1.16 9.29 14.61
CA PHE A 428 1.93 8.55 15.61
C PHE A 428 2.88 7.52 14.97
N GLY A 429 3.09 7.54 13.65
CA GLY A 429 4.02 6.60 13.00
C GLY A 429 3.66 5.13 13.18
N TYR A 430 2.38 4.79 13.04
CA TYR A 430 1.93 3.39 13.06
C TYR A 430 2.21 2.74 11.71
N ALA A 431 2.32 1.41 11.67
CA ALA A 431 2.60 0.69 10.43
C ALA A 431 1.54 0.94 9.34
N GLY A 432 0.26 1.06 9.73
CA GLY A 432 -0.84 1.43 8.84
C GLY A 432 -1.10 2.94 8.67
N ARG A 433 -0.46 3.81 9.47
CA ARG A 433 -0.49 5.27 9.29
C ARG A 433 0.88 5.85 9.67
N PRO A 434 1.88 5.67 8.80
CA PRO A 434 3.27 5.98 9.13
C PRO A 434 3.51 7.50 9.18
N TYR A 435 4.64 7.89 9.75
CA TYR A 435 5.15 9.25 9.58
C TYR A 435 5.49 9.49 8.11
N ARG A 436 5.34 10.73 7.66
CA ARG A 436 5.72 11.11 6.30
C ARG A 436 7.22 11.38 6.21
N THR A 437 7.80 11.93 7.27
CA THR A 437 9.23 12.29 7.32
C THR A 437 9.97 11.55 8.43
N ILE A 438 11.26 11.29 8.20
CA ILE A 438 12.17 10.75 9.21
C ILE A 438 12.34 11.79 10.32
N ALA A 439 12.40 13.09 9.98
CA ALA A 439 12.48 14.18 10.95
C ALA A 439 11.35 14.15 11.99
N ALA A 440 10.09 13.91 11.58
CA ALA A 440 8.97 13.80 12.52
C ALA A 440 9.13 12.61 13.47
N ALA A 441 9.54 11.44 12.97
CA ALA A 441 9.81 10.28 13.80
C ALA A 441 10.97 10.53 14.79
N MET A 442 12.02 11.20 14.33
CA MET A 442 13.19 11.56 15.15
C MET A 442 12.86 12.55 16.27
N ALA A 443 11.85 13.41 16.10
CA ALA A 443 11.44 14.35 17.14
C ALA A 443 10.82 13.64 18.36
N VAL A 444 10.20 12.48 18.15
CA VAL A 444 9.48 11.74 19.20
C VAL A 444 10.23 10.52 19.73
N ALA A 445 11.11 9.91 18.93
CA ALA A 445 11.88 8.76 19.34
C ALA A 445 12.82 9.08 20.53
N ARG A 446 13.03 8.08 21.38
CA ARG A 446 13.85 8.13 22.59
C ARG A 446 14.87 6.99 22.59
N LYS A 447 15.83 7.07 23.51
CA LYS A 447 16.88 6.06 23.68
C LYS A 447 16.31 4.64 23.73
N GLY A 448 16.83 3.75 22.91
CA GLY A 448 16.43 2.33 22.81
C GLY A 448 15.28 2.06 21.83
N GLU A 449 14.64 3.10 21.29
CA GLU A 449 13.54 2.99 20.33
C GLU A 449 14.05 2.93 18.89
N THR A 450 13.19 2.46 17.98
CA THR A 450 13.56 2.22 16.57
C THR A 450 12.67 3.00 15.62
N ILE A 451 13.27 3.61 14.61
CA ILE A 451 12.61 4.17 13.44
C ILE A 451 12.84 3.21 12.26
N LEU A 452 11.74 2.66 11.75
CA LEU A 452 11.71 1.73 10.63
C LEU A 452 11.30 2.45 9.35
N LEU A 453 12.18 2.39 8.34
CA LEU A 453 12.00 3.03 7.05
C LEU A 453 11.48 2.02 6.02
N ARG A 454 10.38 2.35 5.34
CA ARG A 454 9.98 1.63 4.12
C ARG A 454 10.92 2.00 2.97
N GLY A 455 11.09 1.10 2.01
CA GLY A 455 11.93 1.38 0.84
C GLY A 455 11.46 2.62 0.07
N GLY A 456 12.37 3.30 -0.62
CA GLY A 456 12.07 4.50 -1.39
C GLY A 456 12.97 5.70 -1.09
N THR A 457 12.65 6.83 -1.71
CA THR A 457 13.41 8.08 -1.61
C THR A 457 12.77 9.04 -0.61
N TYR A 458 13.55 9.48 0.36
CA TYR A 458 13.20 10.41 1.43
C TYR A 458 13.86 11.76 1.13
N ARG A 459 13.08 12.78 0.83
CA ARG A 459 13.56 14.10 0.38
C ARG A 459 13.62 15.06 1.55
N GLU A 460 14.62 14.87 2.41
CA GLU A 460 14.74 15.61 3.66
C GLU A 460 16.21 15.74 4.10
N ALA A 461 16.45 16.65 5.06
CA ALA A 461 17.68 16.67 5.82
C ALA A 461 17.39 16.09 7.21
N ILE A 462 18.14 15.08 7.62
CA ILE A 462 18.07 14.56 8.98
C ILE A 462 19.05 15.33 9.85
N VAL A 463 18.53 16.09 10.80
CA VAL A 463 19.31 16.81 11.81
C VAL A 463 18.86 16.33 13.20
N PRO A 464 19.45 15.24 13.73
CA PRO A 464 19.03 14.69 15.02
C PRO A 464 19.33 15.67 16.16
N ALA A 465 18.38 15.81 17.08
CA ALA A 465 18.64 16.46 18.36
C ALA A 465 19.56 15.60 19.24
N ALA A 466 20.25 16.20 20.21
CA ALA A 466 21.11 15.47 21.16
C ALA A 466 20.37 14.37 21.93
N THR A 467 19.06 14.50 22.10
CA THR A 467 18.18 13.51 22.74
C THR A 467 18.03 12.21 21.94
N ALA A 468 18.47 12.16 20.69
CA ALA A 468 18.40 10.98 19.83
C ALA A 468 19.50 9.94 20.10
N ALA A 469 20.37 10.18 21.08
CA ALA A 469 21.39 9.20 21.50
C ALA A 469 20.73 7.86 21.87
N GLY A 470 21.16 6.78 21.21
CA GLY A 470 20.66 5.42 21.38
C GLY A 470 19.37 5.09 20.62
N VAL A 471 18.89 5.97 19.74
CA VAL A 471 17.86 5.63 18.74
C VAL A 471 18.49 4.81 17.61
N VAL A 472 17.72 3.91 17.01
CA VAL A 472 18.11 3.15 15.82
C VAL A 472 17.25 3.55 14.63
N ILE A 473 17.87 3.94 13.51
CA ILE A 473 17.20 4.13 12.22
C ILE A 473 17.63 3.00 11.30
N GLN A 474 16.67 2.28 10.72
CA GLN A 474 16.99 1.19 9.79
C GLN A 474 15.84 0.93 8.79
N PRO A 475 16.14 0.41 7.60
CA PRO A 475 15.13 -0.13 6.71
C PRO A 475 14.36 -1.28 7.37
N MET A 476 13.09 -1.39 7.03
CA MET A 476 12.35 -2.63 7.22
C MET A 476 13.03 -3.76 6.44
N LYS A 477 13.06 -4.96 7.04
CA LYS A 477 13.67 -6.15 6.42
C LYS A 477 12.99 -6.48 5.08
N ASP A 478 13.78 -6.96 4.13
CA ASP A 478 13.30 -7.45 2.83
C ASP A 478 12.56 -6.39 1.99
N GLN A 479 12.86 -5.10 2.19
CA GLN A 479 12.32 -3.97 1.43
C GLN A 479 13.28 -3.47 0.34
N GLU A 480 12.74 -2.64 -0.55
CA GLU A 480 13.52 -1.84 -1.51
C GLU A 480 14.55 -0.94 -0.78
N PRO A 481 15.64 -0.53 -1.45
CA PRO A 481 16.63 0.38 -0.88
C PRO A 481 16.01 1.68 -0.35
N VAL A 482 16.57 2.17 0.76
CA VAL A 482 16.24 3.48 1.32
C VAL A 482 17.30 4.49 0.88
N VAL A 483 16.85 5.58 0.26
CA VAL A 483 17.70 6.69 -0.17
C VAL A 483 17.22 7.97 0.51
N ILE A 484 18.10 8.66 1.24
CA ILE A 484 17.85 10.02 1.72
C ILE A 484 18.49 10.98 0.71
N SER A 485 17.64 11.76 0.05
CA SER A 485 18.02 12.69 -1.01
C SER A 485 18.08 14.12 -0.50
N GLY A 486 19.16 14.81 -0.85
CA GLY A 486 19.30 16.26 -0.67
C GLY A 486 18.45 17.07 -1.66
N ALA A 487 17.80 16.42 -2.63
CA ALA A 487 17.05 17.08 -3.69
C ALA A 487 15.53 16.96 -3.55
N ASP A 488 14.82 18.04 -3.90
CA ASP A 488 13.35 18.10 -3.96
C ASP A 488 12.86 17.88 -5.39
N LEU A 489 11.68 17.27 -5.56
CA LEU A 489 11.05 17.14 -6.88
C LEU A 489 10.68 18.52 -7.42
N ILE A 490 11.00 18.75 -8.69
CA ILE A 490 10.46 19.86 -9.46
C ILE A 490 9.18 19.36 -10.13
N ALA A 491 8.03 19.84 -9.65
CA ALA A 491 6.70 19.45 -10.11
C ALA A 491 5.89 20.67 -10.55
N GLY A 492 4.69 20.45 -11.09
CA GLY A 492 3.80 21.54 -11.52
C GLY A 492 4.26 22.23 -12.80
N TRP A 493 4.85 21.49 -13.73
CA TRP A 493 5.28 21.98 -15.03
C TRP A 493 4.12 22.52 -15.85
N THR A 494 4.29 23.72 -16.40
CA THR A 494 3.32 24.40 -17.26
C THR A 494 3.96 24.80 -18.58
N LYS A 495 3.24 24.62 -19.68
CA LYS A 495 3.69 24.99 -21.02
C LYS A 495 3.13 26.34 -21.44
N THR A 496 3.98 27.26 -21.88
CA THR A 496 3.61 28.56 -22.46
C THR A 496 4.33 28.74 -23.80
N GLY A 497 3.59 28.62 -24.90
CA GLY A 497 4.20 28.53 -26.24
C GLY A 497 5.12 27.31 -26.33
N ASP A 498 6.38 27.54 -26.66
CA ASP A 498 7.41 26.49 -26.74
C ASP A 498 8.24 26.34 -25.45
N MET A 499 7.91 27.08 -24.38
CA MET A 499 8.65 27.03 -23.12
C MET A 499 7.89 26.26 -22.04
N TRP A 500 8.64 25.54 -21.22
CA TRP A 500 8.15 24.92 -19.98
C TRP A 500 8.69 25.67 -18.77
N SER A 501 7.84 25.86 -17.75
CA SER A 501 8.27 26.37 -16.45
C SER A 501 7.60 25.64 -15.29
N ALA A 502 8.31 25.59 -14.16
CA ALA A 502 7.80 25.02 -12.92
C ALA A 502 8.13 25.93 -11.73
N PRO A 503 7.22 26.03 -10.73
CA PRO A 503 7.47 26.81 -9.53
C PRO A 503 8.67 26.27 -8.76
N LEU A 504 9.57 27.16 -8.34
CA LEU A 504 10.74 26.81 -7.55
C LEU A 504 11.15 28.00 -6.66
N ALA A 505 10.95 27.86 -5.35
CA ALA A 505 10.99 28.98 -4.40
C ALA A 505 12.36 29.68 -4.27
N ALA A 506 13.45 28.99 -4.59
CA ALA A 506 14.81 29.53 -4.54
C ALA A 506 15.62 29.03 -5.73
N LYS A 507 16.63 29.81 -6.13
CA LYS A 507 17.54 29.43 -7.20
C LYS A 507 18.24 28.11 -6.84
N PRO A 508 18.14 27.06 -7.68
CA PRO A 508 18.76 25.78 -7.37
C PRO A 508 20.29 25.87 -7.53
N THR A 509 21.00 25.14 -6.67
CA THR A 509 22.46 24.99 -6.80
C THR A 509 22.82 24.08 -7.97
N ALA A 510 22.05 23.01 -8.14
CA ALA A 510 22.07 22.10 -9.28
C ALA A 510 20.66 21.57 -9.54
N VAL A 511 20.43 21.13 -10.78
CA VAL A 511 19.19 20.46 -11.19
C VAL A 511 19.58 19.11 -11.77
N LEU A 512 18.79 18.10 -11.45
CA LEU A 512 18.94 16.75 -11.96
C LEU A 512 17.77 16.43 -12.91
N CYS A 513 18.06 15.69 -13.96
CA CYS A 513 17.10 15.04 -14.84
C CYS A 513 17.39 13.53 -14.79
N ASP A 514 16.42 12.74 -14.34
CA ASP A 514 16.55 11.29 -14.15
C ASP A 514 17.80 10.88 -13.33
N GLY A 515 18.10 11.69 -12.30
CA GLY A 515 19.24 11.51 -11.40
C GLY A 515 20.59 12.03 -11.93
N ALA A 516 20.66 12.46 -13.20
CA ALA A 516 21.88 13.01 -13.80
C ALA A 516 21.88 14.56 -13.76
N PRO A 517 23.05 15.21 -13.56
CA PRO A 517 23.15 16.68 -13.64
C PRO A 517 22.63 17.22 -14.98
N TRP A 518 21.81 18.26 -14.91
CA TRP A 518 21.17 18.87 -16.06
C TRP A 518 21.28 20.39 -16.04
N THR A 519 21.65 20.97 -17.18
CA THR A 519 21.95 22.41 -17.32
C THR A 519 21.04 23.13 -18.30
N GLY A 520 20.01 22.47 -18.83
CA GLY A 520 19.08 23.00 -19.85
C GLY A 520 18.03 23.96 -19.29
N PHE A 521 18.37 24.79 -18.30
CA PHE A 521 17.43 25.69 -17.64
C PHE A 521 17.97 27.08 -17.39
N THR A 522 17.03 27.99 -17.16
CA THR A 522 17.25 29.29 -16.52
C THR A 522 16.37 29.39 -15.27
N TYR A 523 16.74 30.27 -14.34
CA TYR A 523 15.92 30.56 -13.16
C TYR A 523 15.45 32.01 -13.22
N ASP A 524 14.14 32.21 -13.17
CA ASP A 524 13.49 33.52 -13.11
C ASP A 524 13.30 33.88 -11.63
N GLU A 525 14.18 34.75 -11.12
CA GLU A 525 14.22 35.16 -9.71
C GLU A 525 12.98 35.96 -9.31
N ASP A 526 12.43 36.76 -10.23
CA ASP A 526 11.26 37.60 -9.98
C ASP A 526 9.99 36.76 -9.86
N LYS A 527 9.87 35.72 -10.70
CA LYS A 527 8.71 34.82 -10.70
C LYS A 527 8.89 33.56 -9.86
N LYS A 528 10.08 33.33 -9.30
CA LYS A 528 10.41 32.14 -8.50
C LYS A 528 10.08 30.84 -9.24
N GLN A 529 10.58 30.72 -10.47
CA GLN A 529 10.33 29.56 -11.32
C GLN A 529 11.58 29.15 -12.08
N LEU A 530 11.70 27.85 -12.32
CA LEU A 530 12.65 27.29 -13.26
C LEU A 530 12.02 27.27 -14.66
N VAL A 531 12.78 27.65 -15.67
CA VAL A 531 12.34 27.70 -17.07
C VAL A 531 13.26 26.82 -17.89
N MET A 532 12.71 25.83 -18.59
CA MET A 532 13.49 24.97 -19.49
C MET A 532 13.77 25.69 -20.80
N THR A 533 14.99 25.51 -21.29
CA THR A 533 15.42 25.99 -22.60
C THR A 533 15.53 24.77 -23.52
N GLY A 534 14.46 24.38 -24.21
CA GLY A 534 14.47 23.21 -25.09
C GLY A 534 13.07 22.75 -25.51
N ALA A 535 13.02 21.80 -26.44
CA ALA A 535 11.78 21.21 -26.95
C ALA A 535 11.32 19.96 -26.16
N GLU A 536 12.14 19.47 -25.24
CA GLU A 536 11.88 18.28 -24.43
C GLU A 536 10.71 18.52 -23.47
N ASP A 537 9.83 17.53 -23.33
CA ASP A 537 8.68 17.60 -22.43
C ASP A 537 9.09 17.13 -21.03
N PRO A 538 9.09 18.01 -20.00
CA PRO A 538 9.57 17.64 -18.69
C PRO A 538 8.74 16.57 -18.00
N ARG A 539 7.49 16.37 -18.44
CA ARG A 539 6.60 15.38 -17.85
C ARG A 539 7.04 13.94 -18.18
N LEU A 540 7.98 13.77 -19.11
CA LEU A 540 8.60 12.48 -19.44
C LEU A 540 9.76 12.11 -18.51
N HIS A 541 10.23 13.04 -17.68
CA HIS A 541 11.41 12.86 -16.84
C HIS A 541 11.13 13.20 -15.39
N THR A 542 11.99 12.71 -14.50
CA THR A 542 12.03 13.16 -13.11
C THR A 542 13.02 14.31 -12.99
N PHE A 543 12.53 15.52 -12.70
CA PHE A 543 13.37 16.66 -12.40
C PHE A 543 13.49 16.88 -10.89
N GLU A 544 14.70 17.17 -10.42
CA GLU A 544 14.97 17.42 -9.01
C GLU A 544 15.88 18.64 -8.83
N ALA A 545 15.58 19.49 -7.85
CA ALA A 545 16.45 20.60 -7.46
C ALA A 545 17.28 20.19 -6.24
N VAL A 546 18.61 20.31 -6.34
CA VAL A 546 19.51 20.13 -5.19
C VAL A 546 19.40 21.37 -4.31
N VAL A 547 18.79 21.18 -3.14
CA VAL A 547 18.47 22.27 -2.20
C VAL A 547 19.11 22.10 -0.82
N ARG A 548 19.80 20.98 -0.58
CA ARG A 548 20.42 20.66 0.71
C ARG A 548 21.92 20.40 0.57
N GLU A 549 22.69 21.01 1.46
CA GLU A 549 24.14 20.78 1.60
C GLU A 549 24.46 19.36 2.06
N ARG A 550 23.62 18.78 2.93
CA ARG A 550 23.79 17.45 3.53
C ARG A 550 22.45 16.73 3.67
N ALA A 551 22.45 15.42 3.44
CA ALA A 551 21.30 14.55 3.70
C ALA A 551 21.18 14.20 5.19
N ILE A 552 22.31 14.01 5.88
CA ILE A 552 22.37 13.70 7.31
C ILE A 552 23.42 14.59 7.97
N ASP A 553 23.02 15.31 9.02
CA ASP A 553 23.91 16.14 9.84
C ASP A 553 23.99 15.59 11.28
N LEU A 554 25.12 14.95 11.60
CA LEU A 554 25.38 14.35 12.92
C LEU A 554 26.18 15.26 13.86
N THR A 555 26.37 16.53 13.52
CA THR A 555 27.20 17.47 14.32
C THR A 555 26.74 17.57 15.78
N ASN A 556 25.43 17.50 16.02
CA ASN A 556 24.83 17.73 17.35
C ASN A 556 24.47 16.44 18.12
N VAL A 557 24.83 15.27 17.61
CA VAL A 557 24.46 13.98 18.23
C VAL A 557 25.64 13.01 18.28
N ARG A 558 25.68 12.20 19.34
CA ARG A 558 26.58 11.04 19.50
C ARG A 558 25.74 9.83 19.89
N GLY A 559 26.11 8.63 19.42
CA GLY A 559 25.44 7.38 19.76
C GLY A 559 24.10 7.10 19.04
N LEU A 560 23.80 7.80 17.94
CA LEU A 560 22.72 7.44 17.02
C LEU A 560 23.19 6.31 16.09
N THR A 561 22.38 5.27 15.88
CA THR A 561 22.69 4.18 14.95
C THR A 561 21.86 4.33 13.67
N ILE A 562 22.49 4.35 12.49
CA ILE A 562 21.82 4.39 11.19
C ILE A 562 22.33 3.23 10.33
N ARG A 563 21.47 2.28 9.97
CA ARG A 563 21.87 1.05 9.26
C ARG A 563 21.34 1.05 7.84
N ASN A 564 22.16 0.61 6.87
CA ASN A 564 21.71 0.23 5.52
C ASN A 564 20.89 1.31 4.78
N VAL A 565 21.20 2.60 5.00
CA VAL A 565 20.60 3.72 4.28
C VAL A 565 21.63 4.35 3.36
N ARG A 566 21.21 4.75 2.15
CA ARG A 566 22.06 5.50 1.20
C ARG A 566 21.72 6.98 1.25
N THR A 567 22.69 7.84 0.99
CA THR A 567 22.49 9.28 0.79
C THR A 567 22.77 9.65 -0.66
N ALA A 568 22.02 10.59 -1.23
CA ALA A 568 22.21 11.06 -2.60
C ALA A 568 21.94 12.57 -2.76
N HIS A 569 22.45 13.15 -3.84
CA HIS A 569 22.05 14.46 -4.37
C HIS A 569 22.18 15.63 -3.37
N THR A 570 23.36 15.80 -2.77
CA THR A 570 23.70 16.91 -1.85
C THR A 570 24.60 17.95 -2.53
N ALA A 571 24.51 19.22 -2.13
CA ALA A 571 25.32 20.32 -2.67
C ALA A 571 26.78 20.31 -2.15
N GLY A 572 27.03 19.74 -0.98
CA GLY A 572 28.36 19.55 -0.40
C GLY A 572 28.84 18.11 -0.47
N ASP A 573 30.05 17.86 0.06
CA ASP A 573 30.61 16.51 0.20
C ASP A 573 29.57 15.56 0.80
N PRO A 574 29.46 14.31 0.28
CA PRO A 574 28.59 13.32 0.86
C PRO A 574 29.06 13.09 2.30
N VAL A 575 28.34 13.62 3.29
CA VAL A 575 28.40 13.06 4.63
C VAL A 575 27.64 11.73 4.47
N ALA A 576 28.29 10.58 4.25
CA ALA A 576 29.54 10.10 4.84
C ALA A 576 30.72 9.90 3.86
N SER A 577 31.90 10.37 4.24
CA SER A 577 33.17 9.88 3.68
C SER A 577 33.39 8.43 4.09
N GLY A 578 33.39 7.52 3.12
CA GLY A 578 33.85 6.15 3.27
C GLY A 578 33.30 5.26 2.17
N GLU A 579 34.14 4.88 1.22
CA GLU A 579 33.91 3.74 0.32
C GLU A 579 33.82 2.46 1.15
N ASP A 580 32.67 2.21 1.78
CA ASP A 580 32.14 0.94 2.29
C ASP A 580 30.88 1.23 3.13
N ASN A 581 29.71 0.97 2.56
CA ASN A 581 28.40 1.31 3.12
C ASN A 581 27.99 0.45 4.35
N HIS A 582 28.67 0.64 5.47
CA HIS A 582 28.22 0.25 6.81
C HIS A 582 28.53 1.36 7.83
N ILE A 583 27.61 2.30 8.06
CA ILE A 583 27.74 3.22 9.19
C ILE A 583 27.27 2.51 10.46
N THR A 584 28.17 1.75 11.07
CA THR A 584 28.10 1.39 12.49
C THR A 584 29.16 2.23 13.18
N LEU A 585 28.76 3.28 13.89
CA LEU A 585 29.65 3.96 14.81
C LEU A 585 29.40 3.35 16.19
N GLU A 586 30.28 2.42 16.61
CA GLU A 586 30.30 1.86 17.97
C GLU A 586 30.54 2.94 19.04
#